data_AF-A0A5D4XM81-F1
#
_entry.id   AF-A0A5D4XM81-F1
#
_cell.length_a   1.000
_cell.length_b   1.000
_cell.length_c   1.000
_cell.angle_alpha   90.00
_cell.angle_beta   90.00
_cell.angle_gamma   90.00
#
_symmetry.space_group_name_H-M   'P 1'
#
loop_
_entity.id
_entity.type
_entity.pdbx_description
1 polymer ?
#
loop_
_entity_poly.entity_id
_entity_poly.type
_entity_poly.pdbx_seq_one_letter_code
_entity_poly.pdbx_strand_id
1 'polypeptide(L)'
;MRIVRSLFLLAALALPWGTVAAQSPPTTITLTRNGDVGNAELVNLGIPFPQGMLTDAARVRILAPDGAEVPAFVAPTLRWHWADNSIRAVRVQFQADPDTTYRFDISRPRTRSLAAQPYDNGTRAGKMGAPVPRVIATLDPAWLTHSQIAGPQLPYAADRDYDRYVDRQWQWARDTSYSGVHAFLFDRASVIGYQYVRSGRPDVFLEFYNSATFYLSKIKRTGGGGGWPDCTGGWEFDGVSPCDPKYGYLTPHLLLAALAGDDTRLDAATVQHVFDNQVRGGWNGALGPYTGGHQAWTERQVGLALAQLVAGYQLTGEASMRRSIEDVLGWLYAHQQTPPASDPFTGAWTHSWQAHEGLDYDAATDVRGGSPWMSANIVGGLWHAWLVTGDERIPTMLRDFGRYLEQHGFASDAEAGDWLSGCNAGGTIGWYFSSAVSPRSRVVAIQDDQGYGSDAHNPELLMAVAAARHFEADPVWRARFEQRAQRLGRYLNTQCAAASHTPRAFNWQHRNPEFAWMLAQSGTRSIRRNGSSPLAPPRASGSGHAAAPPPRATMPATASNASAAAQSLAGARAAPGPRRAPQSRVSITPAVVVFWHRLRNWIDGLTRRSAAVEGDR
;
A
#
# COMPACT_ATOMS: atom_id res chain seq x y z
N MET A 1 -71.27 -10.45 -48.43
CA MET A 1 -70.86 -9.50 -47.36
C MET A 1 -69.34 -9.50 -47.28
N ARG A 2 -68.68 -8.33 -47.27
CA ARG A 2 -67.23 -8.18 -47.07
C ARG A 2 -67.01 -7.64 -45.66
N ILE A 3 -66.11 -8.22 -44.87
CA ILE A 3 -65.59 -7.61 -43.64
C ILE A 3 -64.07 -7.68 -43.68
N VAL A 4 -63.47 -6.50 -43.56
CA VAL A 4 -62.02 -6.26 -43.58
C VAL A 4 -61.45 -6.56 -42.18
N ARG A 5 -60.23 -7.10 -42.11
CA ARG A 5 -59.40 -7.03 -40.90
C ARG A 5 -58.04 -6.43 -41.23
N SER A 6 -57.72 -5.35 -40.52
CA SER A 6 -56.59 -4.48 -40.78
C SER A 6 -55.25 -5.10 -40.35
N LEU A 7 -54.22 -4.97 -41.19
CA LEU A 7 -52.84 -5.04 -40.71
C LEU A 7 -52.52 -3.73 -39.97
N PHE A 8 -52.00 -3.83 -38.75
CA PHE A 8 -51.32 -2.73 -38.09
C PHE A 8 -49.85 -2.71 -38.53
N LEU A 9 -49.39 -1.59 -39.10
CA LEU A 9 -47.97 -1.32 -39.25
C LEU A 9 -47.35 -1.00 -37.88
N LEU A 10 -46.43 -1.84 -37.41
CA LEU A 10 -45.44 -1.41 -36.40
C LEU A 10 -44.19 -0.91 -37.14
N ALA A 11 -44.12 0.40 -37.37
CA ALA A 11 -42.90 1.04 -37.84
C ALA A 11 -41.95 1.28 -36.65
N ALA A 12 -41.02 0.36 -36.44
CA ALA A 12 -39.98 0.52 -35.41
C ALA A 12 -38.98 1.61 -35.83
N LEU A 13 -38.98 2.75 -35.13
CA LEU A 13 -37.97 3.79 -35.25
C LEU A 13 -36.63 3.28 -34.68
N ALA A 14 -35.82 2.66 -35.53
CA ALA A 14 -34.42 2.35 -35.24
C ALA A 14 -33.60 3.65 -35.23
N LEU A 15 -33.62 4.37 -34.11
CA LEU A 15 -32.68 5.45 -33.87
C LEU A 15 -31.26 4.86 -33.78
N PRO A 16 -30.30 5.31 -34.63
CA PRO A 16 -28.94 4.85 -34.52
C PRO A 16 -28.36 5.32 -33.18
N TRP A 17 -28.01 4.37 -32.32
CA TRP A 17 -27.20 4.66 -31.13
C TRP A 17 -25.83 5.12 -31.61
N GLY A 18 -25.65 6.43 -31.71
CA GLY A 18 -24.36 7.03 -31.99
C GLY A 18 -23.38 6.59 -30.92
N THR A 19 -22.39 5.78 -31.30
CA THR A 19 -21.24 5.50 -30.46
C THR A 19 -20.49 6.81 -30.26
N VAL A 20 -20.75 7.48 -29.13
CA VAL A 20 -19.93 8.60 -28.67
C VAL A 20 -18.51 8.06 -28.55
N ALA A 21 -17.65 8.47 -29.47
CA ALA A 21 -16.24 8.10 -29.43
C ALA A 21 -15.68 8.58 -28.09
N ALA A 22 -15.13 7.67 -27.29
CA ALA A 22 -14.56 8.02 -26.00
C ALA A 22 -13.43 9.03 -26.23
N GLN A 23 -13.66 10.26 -25.78
CA GLN A 23 -12.69 11.34 -25.94
C GLN A 23 -11.43 11.00 -25.15
N SER A 24 -10.27 11.01 -25.81
CA SER A 24 -8.99 10.78 -25.13
C SER A 24 -8.79 11.80 -24.00
N PRO A 25 -8.29 11.41 -22.82
CA PRO A 25 -8.04 12.35 -21.74
C PRO A 25 -7.04 13.46 -22.16
N PRO A 26 -7.11 14.67 -21.56
CA PRO A 26 -6.22 15.77 -21.92
C PRO A 26 -4.73 15.40 -21.74
N THR A 27 -3.88 15.82 -22.68
CA THR A 27 -2.42 15.57 -22.64
C THR A 27 -1.63 16.81 -22.19
N THR A 28 -2.31 17.74 -21.50
CA THR A 28 -1.75 19.00 -21.00
C THR A 28 -0.71 18.76 -19.92
N ILE A 29 0.38 19.53 -19.98
CA ILE A 29 1.43 19.63 -18.96
C ILE A 29 1.38 21.05 -18.40
N THR A 30 0.85 21.19 -17.19
CA THR A 30 0.77 22.47 -16.48
C THR A 30 2.05 22.67 -15.68
N LEU A 31 2.68 23.82 -15.81
CA LEU A 31 3.86 24.19 -15.05
C LEU A 31 3.49 25.08 -13.86
N THR A 32 4.23 24.96 -12.76
CA THR A 32 4.08 25.81 -11.57
C THR A 32 5.48 26.12 -11.01
N ARG A 33 5.81 27.41 -10.91
CA ARG A 33 7.05 27.89 -10.31
C ARG A 33 7.14 27.41 -8.85
N ASN A 34 8.28 26.83 -8.46
CA ASN A 34 8.53 26.39 -7.10
C ASN A 34 9.77 27.08 -6.53
N GLY A 35 9.62 28.35 -6.14
CA GLY A 35 10.71 29.25 -5.77
C GLY A 35 11.24 30.03 -6.98
N ASP A 36 12.41 30.64 -6.83
CA ASP A 36 13.00 31.49 -7.87
C ASP A 36 13.46 30.66 -9.08
N VAL A 37 12.96 31.01 -10.25
CA VAL A 37 13.23 30.34 -11.54
C VAL A 37 13.37 31.34 -12.68
N GLY A 38 14.26 31.04 -13.62
CA GLY A 38 14.52 31.87 -14.79
C GLY A 38 13.43 31.78 -15.87
N ASN A 39 13.72 32.38 -17.02
CA ASN A 39 12.83 32.35 -18.21
C ASN A 39 12.91 31.02 -18.98
N ALA A 40 13.83 30.13 -18.60
CA ALA A 40 13.94 28.77 -19.09
C ALA A 40 14.55 27.90 -17.98
N GLU A 41 13.91 26.79 -17.65
CA GLU A 41 14.36 25.82 -16.64
C GLU A 41 14.30 24.40 -17.18
N LEU A 42 15.14 23.52 -16.62
CA LEU A 42 15.06 22.08 -16.86
C LEU A 42 13.84 21.50 -16.11
N VAL A 43 12.79 21.17 -16.85
CA VAL A 43 11.64 20.43 -16.33
C VAL A 43 11.90 18.93 -16.41
N ASN A 44 11.68 18.23 -15.31
CA ASN A 44 11.54 16.76 -15.26
C ASN A 44 10.07 16.41 -14.98
N LEU A 45 9.53 15.41 -15.68
CA LEU A 45 8.26 14.78 -15.31
C LEU A 45 8.21 13.30 -15.70
N GLY A 46 7.32 12.57 -15.02
CA GLY A 46 6.90 11.24 -15.42
C GLY A 46 5.58 11.31 -16.16
N ILE A 47 5.48 10.63 -17.30
CA ILE A 47 4.20 10.45 -18.00
C ILE A 47 3.84 8.96 -17.92
N PRO A 48 2.85 8.58 -17.09
CA PRO A 48 2.35 7.22 -17.05
C PRO A 48 1.36 6.97 -18.19
N PHE A 49 1.32 5.74 -18.70
CA PHE A 49 0.48 5.30 -19.81
C PHE A 49 -0.31 4.04 -19.43
N PRO A 50 -1.60 3.94 -19.80
CA PRO A 50 -2.34 2.70 -19.65
C PRO A 50 -1.76 1.59 -20.52
N GLN A 51 -2.08 0.35 -20.17
CA GLN A 51 -1.67 -0.85 -20.89
C GLN A 51 -1.94 -0.73 -22.41
N GLY A 52 -0.95 -1.10 -23.22
CA GLY A 52 -1.03 -1.15 -24.68
C GLY A 52 -0.94 0.20 -25.41
N MET A 53 -1.07 1.33 -24.71
CA MET A 53 -1.12 2.65 -25.37
C MET A 53 0.23 3.12 -25.93
N LEU A 54 1.34 2.79 -25.26
CA LEU A 54 2.68 3.17 -25.69
C LEU A 54 3.61 1.95 -25.72
N THR A 55 4.15 1.63 -26.90
CA THR A 55 5.14 0.56 -27.07
C THR A 55 6.55 1.08 -27.32
N ASP A 56 6.69 2.33 -27.77
CA ASP A 56 7.94 2.98 -28.14
C ASP A 56 8.00 4.43 -27.60
N ALA A 57 9.01 4.73 -26.77
CA ALA A 57 9.24 6.06 -26.18
C ALA A 57 9.69 7.11 -27.20
N ALA A 58 10.15 6.71 -28.39
CA ALA A 58 10.41 7.64 -29.48
C ALA A 58 9.12 8.26 -30.03
N ARG A 59 7.93 7.71 -29.73
CA ARG A 59 6.64 8.34 -30.07
C ARG A 59 6.25 9.50 -29.17
N VAL A 60 6.84 9.67 -27.99
CA VAL A 60 6.48 10.74 -27.07
C VAL A 60 7.16 12.04 -27.48
N ARG A 61 6.34 13.03 -27.84
CA ARG A 61 6.71 14.38 -28.27
C ARG A 61 6.23 15.39 -27.25
N ILE A 62 7.02 16.42 -26.96
CA ILE A 62 6.59 17.58 -26.16
C ILE A 62 6.38 18.76 -27.10
N LEU A 63 5.22 19.41 -26.97
CA LEU A 63 4.77 20.46 -27.87
C LEU A 63 4.45 21.73 -27.05
N ALA A 64 4.90 22.87 -27.57
CA ALA A 64 4.61 24.22 -27.07
C ALA A 64 3.16 24.64 -27.41
N PRO A 65 2.65 25.78 -26.90
CA PRO A 65 1.27 26.25 -27.15
C PRO A 65 0.90 26.40 -28.63
N ASP A 66 1.86 26.81 -29.46
CA ASP A 66 1.74 26.96 -30.92
C ASP A 66 1.74 25.61 -31.68
N GLY A 67 1.96 24.50 -30.96
CA GLY A 67 2.08 23.16 -31.53
C GLY A 67 3.48 22.80 -32.04
N ALA A 68 4.47 23.70 -31.92
CA ALA A 68 5.85 23.41 -32.27
C ALA A 68 6.46 22.37 -31.32
N GLU A 69 7.25 21.45 -31.87
CA GLU A 69 7.93 20.45 -31.07
C GLU A 69 9.13 21.05 -30.33
N VAL A 70 9.25 20.75 -29.04
CA VAL A 70 10.36 21.16 -28.17
C VAL A 70 11.37 20.01 -28.04
N PRO A 71 12.69 20.26 -28.08
CA PRO A 71 13.68 19.20 -27.86
C PRO A 71 13.51 18.58 -26.47
N ALA A 72 13.26 17.27 -26.43
CA ALA A 72 13.05 16.53 -25.19
C ALA A 72 13.88 15.24 -25.14
N PHE A 73 14.39 14.92 -23.97
CA PHE A 73 14.82 13.56 -23.64
C PHE A 73 13.58 12.78 -23.21
N VAL A 74 13.40 11.57 -23.75
CA VAL A 74 12.38 10.64 -23.25
C VAL A 74 12.93 9.22 -23.22
N ALA A 75 12.79 8.55 -22.08
CA ALA A 75 13.13 7.14 -21.92
C ALA A 75 12.07 6.40 -21.06
N PRO A 76 11.79 5.11 -21.33
CA PRO A 76 10.95 4.29 -20.46
C PRO A 76 11.52 4.19 -19.05
N THR A 77 10.67 4.33 -18.04
CA THR A 77 11.01 4.06 -16.63
C THR A 77 10.32 2.81 -16.09
N LEU A 78 9.15 2.44 -16.64
CA LEU A 78 8.36 1.26 -16.22
C LEU A 78 7.69 0.57 -17.41
N ARG A 79 7.32 -0.71 -17.25
CA ARG A 79 6.53 -1.48 -18.23
C ARG A 79 5.39 -2.28 -17.58
N TRP A 80 4.42 -2.68 -18.40
CA TRP A 80 3.35 -3.61 -18.03
C TRP A 80 3.84 -5.07 -18.13
N HIS A 81 4.83 -5.42 -17.31
CA HIS A 81 5.58 -6.70 -17.39
C HIS A 81 4.72 -7.97 -17.27
N TRP A 82 3.54 -7.88 -16.63
CA TRP A 82 2.60 -8.98 -16.42
C TRP A 82 1.49 -9.07 -17.49
N ALA A 83 1.52 -8.20 -18.49
CA ALA A 83 0.50 -8.12 -19.52
C ALA A 83 1.10 -8.16 -20.95
N ASP A 84 1.26 -7.01 -21.60
CA ASP A 84 1.75 -6.89 -22.98
C ASP A 84 3.17 -6.30 -23.09
N ASN A 85 3.82 -6.04 -21.95
CA ASN A 85 5.14 -5.42 -21.84
C ASN A 85 5.24 -4.03 -22.50
N SER A 86 4.10 -3.36 -22.74
CA SER A 86 4.07 -1.97 -23.19
C SER A 86 4.71 -1.06 -22.14
N ILE A 87 5.14 0.11 -22.57
CA ILE A 87 5.69 1.13 -21.68
C ILE A 87 4.56 1.62 -20.77
N ARG A 88 4.80 1.58 -19.46
CA ARG A 88 3.87 2.00 -18.40
C ARG A 88 4.16 3.40 -17.92
N ALA A 89 5.41 3.84 -17.99
CA ALA A 89 5.78 5.24 -17.78
C ALA A 89 7.07 5.59 -18.51
N VAL A 90 7.25 6.88 -18.79
CA VAL A 90 8.51 7.45 -19.28
C VAL A 90 8.95 8.62 -18.39
N ARG A 91 10.28 8.78 -18.23
CA ARG A 91 10.87 10.07 -17.85
C ARG A 91 10.89 10.97 -19.07
N VAL A 92 10.46 12.22 -18.90
CA VAL A 92 10.65 13.32 -19.85
C VAL A 92 11.53 14.38 -19.23
N GLN A 93 12.48 14.92 -20.00
CA GLN A 93 13.25 16.12 -19.64
C GLN A 93 13.27 17.11 -20.81
N PHE A 94 12.99 18.38 -20.55
CA PHE A 94 13.05 19.45 -21.56
C PHE A 94 13.32 20.82 -20.92
N GLN A 95 13.76 21.78 -21.72
CA GLN A 95 13.88 23.18 -21.30
C GLN A 95 12.54 23.87 -21.54
N ALA A 96 12.00 24.53 -20.51
CA ALA A 96 10.67 25.14 -20.54
C ALA A 96 10.66 26.54 -19.93
N ASP A 97 9.87 27.43 -20.51
CA ASP A 97 9.42 28.65 -19.83
C ASP A 97 8.42 28.25 -18.73
N PRO A 98 8.69 28.55 -17.44
CA PRO A 98 7.82 28.16 -16.33
C PRO A 98 6.42 28.79 -16.35
N ASP A 99 6.20 29.87 -17.11
CA ASP A 99 4.90 30.54 -17.22
C ASP A 99 4.06 30.02 -18.41
N THR A 100 4.61 29.08 -19.18
CA THR A 100 3.99 28.50 -20.36
C THR A 100 3.39 27.10 -20.08
N THR A 101 2.26 26.79 -20.72
CA THR A 101 1.65 25.45 -20.71
C THR A 101 2.12 24.62 -21.90
N TYR A 102 2.43 23.35 -21.69
CA TYR A 102 2.88 22.43 -22.75
C TYR A 102 1.86 21.31 -22.92
N ARG A 103 2.05 20.45 -23.91
CA ARG A 103 1.33 19.17 -24.02
C ARG A 103 2.24 18.08 -24.56
N PHE A 104 1.94 16.83 -24.26
CA PHE A 104 2.55 15.71 -24.96
C PHE A 104 1.66 15.18 -26.10
N ASP A 105 2.29 14.52 -27.07
CA ASP A 105 1.66 13.87 -28.21
C ASP A 105 2.33 12.51 -28.45
N ILE A 106 1.53 11.51 -28.85
CA ILE A 106 1.99 10.15 -29.21
C ILE A 106 1.54 9.71 -30.62
N SER A 107 0.87 10.60 -31.36
CA SER A 107 0.35 10.31 -32.71
C SER A 107 1.44 10.23 -33.78
N ARG A 108 2.62 10.81 -33.53
CA ARG A 108 3.78 10.84 -34.44
C ARG A 108 5.09 10.56 -33.69
N PRO A 109 6.14 10.08 -34.35
CA PRO A 109 7.49 10.02 -33.77
C PRO A 109 8.06 11.39 -33.42
N ARG A 110 8.88 11.45 -32.36
CA ARG A 110 9.71 12.60 -31.97
C ARG A 110 10.84 12.80 -32.97
N THR A 111 11.03 14.05 -33.34
CA THR A 111 12.02 14.53 -34.30
C THR A 111 13.09 15.40 -33.64
N ARG A 112 12.80 16.02 -32.49
CA ARG A 112 13.72 16.85 -31.71
C ARG A 112 14.05 16.17 -30.38
N SER A 113 15.28 15.70 -30.21
CA SER A 113 15.74 15.07 -28.97
C SER A 113 16.75 15.94 -28.21
N LEU A 114 16.72 15.81 -26.88
CA LEU A 114 17.72 16.33 -25.94
C LEU A 114 18.52 15.14 -25.37
N ALA A 115 19.79 15.36 -25.02
CA ALA A 115 20.56 14.39 -24.24
C ALA A 115 20.07 14.35 -22.78
N ALA A 116 20.10 13.17 -22.16
CA ALA A 116 19.76 13.01 -20.75
C ALA A 116 20.58 13.98 -19.87
N GLN A 117 19.91 14.64 -18.94
CA GLN A 117 20.53 15.47 -17.92
C GLN A 117 20.48 14.76 -16.56
N PRO A 118 21.49 14.95 -15.68
CA PRO A 118 21.37 14.55 -14.28
C PRO A 118 20.07 15.11 -13.69
N TYR A 119 19.25 14.23 -13.11
CA TYR A 119 17.89 14.57 -12.71
C TYR A 119 17.85 15.81 -11.81
N ASP A 120 18.74 15.84 -10.81
CA ASP A 120 18.79 16.87 -9.78
C ASP A 120 19.21 18.27 -10.30
N ASN A 121 19.70 18.39 -11.56
CA ASN A 121 19.95 19.69 -12.19
C ASN A 121 18.68 20.55 -12.33
N GLY A 122 17.49 19.93 -12.34
CA GLY A 122 16.19 20.61 -12.35
C GLY A 122 15.58 20.83 -10.96
N THR A 123 16.35 20.68 -9.88
CA THR A 123 15.84 20.64 -8.49
C THR A 123 16.40 21.75 -7.59
N ARG A 124 15.76 21.93 -6.44
CA ARG A 124 16.22 22.75 -5.31
C ARG A 124 16.03 21.99 -3.99
N ALA A 125 16.63 22.48 -2.91
CA ALA A 125 16.34 21.97 -1.57
C ALA A 125 14.87 22.22 -1.18
N GLY A 126 14.18 21.15 -0.77
CA GLY A 126 12.84 21.13 -0.18
C GLY A 126 12.88 20.83 1.32
N LYS A 127 11.81 20.23 1.86
CA LYS A 127 11.75 19.78 3.26
C LYS A 127 12.86 18.75 3.53
N MET A 128 13.52 18.87 4.68
CA MET A 128 14.65 18.01 5.08
C MET A 128 15.79 17.92 4.04
N GLY A 129 15.94 18.92 3.16
CA GLY A 129 16.96 18.92 2.10
C GLY A 129 16.64 18.03 0.90
N ALA A 130 15.41 17.50 0.78
CA ALA A 130 15.02 16.69 -0.38
C ALA A 130 15.13 17.50 -1.69
N PRO A 131 15.79 17.00 -2.75
CA PRO A 131 15.88 17.68 -4.05
C PRO A 131 14.53 17.67 -4.79
N VAL A 132 13.72 18.71 -4.60
CA VAL A 132 12.39 18.86 -5.24
C VAL A 132 12.48 19.67 -6.53
N PRO A 133 11.63 19.44 -7.55
CA PRO A 133 11.66 20.19 -8.81
C PRO A 133 11.56 21.71 -8.63
N ARG A 134 12.38 22.49 -9.34
CA ARG A 134 12.30 23.97 -9.39
C ARG A 134 11.05 24.47 -10.12
N VAL A 135 10.61 23.69 -11.11
CA VAL A 135 9.33 23.85 -11.78
C VAL A 135 8.58 22.54 -11.60
N ILE A 136 7.40 22.62 -10.99
CA ILE A 136 6.51 21.48 -10.81
C ILE A 136 5.70 21.33 -12.10
N ALA A 137 5.89 20.21 -12.80
CA ALA A 137 5.09 19.84 -13.95
C ALA A 137 4.02 18.84 -13.52
N THR A 138 2.75 19.17 -13.76
CA THR A 138 1.61 18.29 -13.47
C THR A 138 0.84 17.91 -14.72
N LEU A 139 0.14 16.77 -14.64
CA LEU A 139 -0.75 16.25 -15.68
C LEU A 139 -2.20 16.33 -15.22
N ASP A 140 -3.11 16.32 -16.19
CA ASP A 140 -4.56 16.28 -15.93
C ASP A 140 -4.96 15.02 -15.12
N PRO A 141 -5.80 15.14 -14.08
CA PRO A 141 -6.22 13.99 -13.27
C PRO A 141 -6.99 12.92 -14.07
N ALA A 142 -7.68 13.28 -15.16
CA ALA A 142 -8.29 12.29 -16.05
C ALA A 142 -7.23 11.45 -16.78
N TRP A 143 -6.08 12.03 -17.13
CA TRP A 143 -4.96 11.25 -17.69
C TRP A 143 -4.31 10.38 -16.62
N LEU A 144 -3.98 10.97 -15.46
CA LEU A 144 -3.31 10.27 -14.36
C LEU A 144 -4.13 9.05 -13.89
N THR A 145 -5.44 9.21 -13.70
CA THR A 145 -6.31 8.07 -13.34
C THR A 145 -6.55 7.08 -14.48
N HIS A 146 -6.64 7.54 -15.73
CA HIS A 146 -6.71 6.65 -16.90
C HIS A 146 -5.46 5.77 -17.05
N SER A 147 -4.28 6.26 -16.65
CA SER A 147 -3.02 5.51 -16.74
C SER A 147 -2.95 4.25 -15.87
N GLN A 148 -3.83 4.11 -14.86
CA GLN A 148 -3.84 3.00 -13.89
C GLN A 148 -2.51 2.80 -13.12
N ILE A 149 -1.68 3.83 -13.01
CA ILE A 149 -0.43 3.75 -12.25
C ILE A 149 -0.67 3.49 -10.75
N ALA A 150 -1.71 4.11 -10.18
CA ALA A 150 -2.19 3.89 -8.82
C ALA A 150 -3.45 2.99 -8.80
N GLY A 151 -3.49 2.00 -9.70
CA GLY A 151 -4.67 1.16 -9.91
C GLY A 151 -5.88 1.92 -10.45
N PRO A 152 -7.08 1.31 -10.45
CA PRO A 152 -8.32 1.98 -10.83
C PRO A 152 -8.72 3.08 -9.82
N GLN A 153 -8.76 4.33 -10.29
CA GLN A 153 -9.08 5.52 -9.50
C GLN A 153 -10.24 6.30 -10.14
N LEU A 154 -10.82 7.23 -9.38
CA LEU A 154 -11.70 8.26 -9.91
C LEU A 154 -10.96 9.61 -9.89
N PRO A 155 -11.03 10.43 -10.95
CA PRO A 155 -10.64 11.83 -10.86
C PRO A 155 -11.37 12.52 -9.70
N TYR A 156 -10.67 13.43 -9.04
CA TYR A 156 -11.19 14.29 -7.97
C TYR A 156 -12.49 14.97 -8.41
N ALA A 157 -13.47 15.02 -7.51
CA ALA A 157 -14.68 15.82 -7.70
C ALA A 157 -15.10 16.46 -6.36
N ALA A 158 -15.22 17.78 -6.32
CA ALA A 158 -15.48 18.53 -5.08
C ALA A 158 -16.86 18.24 -4.45
N ASP A 159 -17.77 17.64 -5.21
CA ASP A 159 -19.08 17.18 -4.76
C ASP A 159 -19.05 15.79 -4.08
N ARG A 160 -17.93 15.05 -4.18
CA ARG A 160 -17.75 13.72 -3.58
C ARG A 160 -17.28 13.80 -2.12
N ASP A 161 -17.96 13.06 -1.23
CA ASP A 161 -17.63 13.03 0.21
C ASP A 161 -16.16 12.68 0.48
N TYR A 162 -15.65 11.63 -0.16
CA TYR A 162 -14.25 11.22 0.01
C TYR A 162 -13.24 12.32 -0.35
N ASP A 163 -13.48 13.06 -1.43
CA ASP A 163 -12.53 14.08 -1.88
C ASP A 163 -12.60 15.32 -0.97
N ARG A 164 -13.80 15.72 -0.50
CA ARG A 164 -13.95 16.74 0.56
C ARG A 164 -13.28 16.34 1.87
N TYR A 165 -13.37 15.06 2.23
CA TYR A 165 -12.74 14.51 3.42
C TYR A 165 -11.20 14.62 3.32
N VAL A 166 -10.63 14.17 2.20
CA VAL A 166 -9.19 14.32 1.91
C VAL A 166 -8.77 15.79 1.95
N ASP A 167 -9.51 16.70 1.29
CA ASP A 167 -9.19 18.13 1.27
C ASP A 167 -9.19 18.76 2.67
N ARG A 168 -10.14 18.38 3.52
CA ARG A 168 -10.20 18.87 4.91
C ARG A 168 -9.06 18.29 5.76
N GLN A 169 -8.70 17.01 5.59
CA GLN A 169 -7.54 16.46 6.27
C GLN A 169 -6.23 17.09 5.79
N TRP A 170 -6.11 17.38 4.50
CA TRP A 170 -4.90 17.95 3.90
C TRP A 170 -4.48 19.28 4.54
N GLN A 171 -5.44 20.07 5.03
CA GLN A 171 -5.21 21.33 5.72
C GLN A 171 -4.29 21.20 6.96
N TRP A 172 -4.26 20.04 7.61
CA TRP A 172 -3.31 19.73 8.69
C TRP A 172 -2.26 18.68 8.28
N ALA A 173 -2.60 17.73 7.42
CA ALA A 173 -1.71 16.62 7.05
C ALA A 173 -0.47 17.07 6.27
N ARG A 174 -0.59 18.12 5.43
CA ARG A 174 0.53 18.69 4.65
C ARG A 174 1.67 19.24 5.52
N ASP A 175 1.35 19.63 6.76
CA ASP A 175 2.25 20.30 7.70
C ASP A 175 2.78 19.35 8.80
N THR A 176 2.51 18.04 8.67
CA THR A 176 3.06 17.01 9.59
C THR A 176 4.59 16.99 9.55
N SER A 177 5.22 16.90 10.73
CA SER A 177 6.67 16.88 10.87
C SER A 177 7.33 15.61 10.29
N TYR A 178 8.55 15.78 9.79
CA TYR A 178 9.45 14.73 9.31
C TYR A 178 10.40 14.25 10.44
N SER A 179 10.05 14.53 11.70
CA SER A 179 10.83 14.21 12.90
C SER A 179 9.98 13.48 13.95
N GLY A 180 10.66 12.80 14.87
CA GLY A 180 10.02 12.04 15.94
C GLY A 180 9.20 10.86 15.42
N VAL A 181 8.30 10.37 16.28
CA VAL A 181 7.40 9.24 15.98
C VAL A 181 6.44 9.50 14.79
N HIS A 182 6.34 10.74 14.32
CA HIS A 182 5.58 11.14 13.13
C HIS A 182 6.35 10.89 11.83
N ALA A 183 7.64 10.52 11.89
CA ALA A 183 8.42 10.11 10.73
C ALA A 183 8.25 8.62 10.36
N PHE A 184 7.67 7.79 11.24
CA PHE A 184 7.36 6.36 11.00
C PHE A 184 6.23 6.12 9.98
N LEU A 185 5.94 7.13 9.18
CA LEU A 185 4.84 7.21 8.23
C LEU A 185 5.32 6.76 6.83
N PHE A 186 5.90 5.56 6.76
CA PHE A 186 6.50 4.98 5.54
C PHE A 186 5.57 4.92 4.32
N ASP A 187 4.27 4.81 4.57
CA ASP A 187 3.20 4.80 3.56
C ASP A 187 2.75 6.19 3.12
N ARG A 188 3.12 7.27 3.85
CA ARG A 188 2.73 8.66 3.58
C ARG A 188 2.99 9.07 2.15
N ALA A 189 4.20 8.77 1.66
CA ALA A 189 4.59 9.09 0.30
C ALA A 189 3.62 8.46 -0.72
N SER A 190 3.26 7.19 -0.56
CA SER A 190 2.36 6.52 -1.51
C SER A 190 0.94 7.06 -1.42
N VAL A 191 0.45 7.30 -0.20
CA VAL A 191 -0.85 7.93 0.06
C VAL A 191 -0.97 9.29 -0.63
N ILE A 192 0.01 10.18 -0.45
CA ILE A 192 0.02 11.51 -1.08
C ILE A 192 0.17 11.39 -2.60
N GLY A 193 0.99 10.45 -3.08
CA GLY A 193 1.10 10.13 -4.51
C GLY A 193 -0.24 9.69 -5.13
N TYR A 194 -1.04 8.89 -4.42
CA TYR A 194 -2.39 8.53 -4.85
C TYR A 194 -3.34 9.74 -4.89
N GLN A 195 -3.27 10.65 -3.90
CA GLN A 195 -4.06 11.88 -3.93
C GLN A 195 -3.63 12.83 -5.06
N TYR A 196 -2.34 12.86 -5.42
CA TYR A 196 -1.90 13.56 -6.64
C TYR A 196 -2.47 12.92 -7.91
N VAL A 197 -2.42 11.59 -8.05
CA VAL A 197 -3.01 10.89 -9.21
C VAL A 197 -4.50 11.21 -9.39
N ARG A 198 -5.23 11.38 -8.28
CA ARG A 198 -6.65 11.76 -8.30
C ARG A 198 -6.89 13.24 -8.62
N SER A 199 -6.02 14.14 -8.17
CA SER A 199 -6.28 15.59 -8.18
C SER A 199 -5.47 16.43 -9.18
N GLY A 200 -4.34 15.92 -9.69
CA GLY A 200 -3.40 16.68 -10.53
C GLY A 200 -2.73 17.88 -9.84
N ARG A 201 -2.90 18.03 -8.51
CA ARG A 201 -2.53 19.24 -7.77
C ARG A 201 -1.01 19.39 -7.54
N PRO A 202 -0.41 20.57 -7.80
CA PRO A 202 1.02 20.79 -7.65
C PRO A 202 1.49 20.79 -6.19
N ASP A 203 0.66 21.24 -5.23
CA ASP A 203 1.00 21.23 -3.81
C ASP A 203 1.06 19.79 -3.24
N VAL A 204 0.13 18.94 -3.69
CA VAL A 204 0.09 17.51 -3.34
C VAL A 204 1.27 16.77 -3.99
N PHE A 205 1.60 17.05 -5.25
CA PHE A 205 2.78 16.48 -5.92
C PHE A 205 4.09 16.86 -5.23
N LEU A 206 4.24 18.13 -4.83
CA LEU A 206 5.44 18.61 -4.13
C LEU A 206 5.63 17.90 -2.79
N GLU A 207 4.58 17.76 -1.98
CA GLU A 207 4.68 17.06 -0.69
C GLU A 207 4.84 15.54 -0.86
N PHE A 208 4.28 14.94 -1.92
CA PHE A 208 4.60 13.56 -2.32
C PHE A 208 6.10 13.41 -2.56
N TYR A 209 6.70 14.31 -3.37
CA TYR A 209 8.11 14.27 -3.69
C TYR A 209 8.98 14.40 -2.43
N ASN A 210 8.70 15.39 -1.58
CA ASN A 210 9.39 15.55 -0.29
C ASN A 210 9.31 14.27 0.56
N SER A 211 8.10 13.71 0.70
CA SER A 211 7.84 12.50 1.51
C SER A 211 8.58 11.28 0.94
N ALA A 212 8.52 11.08 -0.39
CA ALA A 212 9.13 9.94 -1.05
C ALA A 212 10.66 9.99 -0.98
N THR A 213 11.28 11.13 -1.32
CA THR A 213 12.74 11.26 -1.28
C THR A 213 13.29 11.20 0.14
N PHE A 214 12.61 11.81 1.13
CA PHE A 214 12.97 11.64 2.54
C PHE A 214 12.92 10.17 2.95
N TYR A 215 11.80 9.48 2.69
CA TYR A 215 11.60 8.09 3.07
C TYR A 215 12.66 7.17 2.44
N LEU A 216 12.90 7.29 1.13
CA LEU A 216 13.88 6.47 0.39
C LEU A 216 15.35 6.79 0.78
N SER A 217 15.63 7.95 1.37
CA SER A 217 16.95 8.27 1.94
C SER A 217 17.28 7.47 3.21
N LYS A 218 16.29 6.80 3.81
CA LYS A 218 16.42 6.03 5.06
C LYS A 218 16.45 4.52 4.84
N ILE A 219 16.41 4.06 3.59
CA ILE A 219 16.67 2.65 3.27
C ILE A 219 18.16 2.37 3.43
N LYS A 220 18.52 1.40 4.28
CA LYS A 220 19.90 0.93 4.47
C LYS A 220 20.42 0.33 3.16
N ARG A 221 21.47 0.92 2.58
CA ARG A 221 22.04 0.55 1.26
C ARG A 221 23.27 -0.35 1.33
N THR A 222 23.95 -0.40 2.48
CA THR A 222 25.25 -1.05 2.62
C THR A 222 25.17 -2.31 3.48
N GLY A 223 25.63 -3.43 2.93
CA GLY A 223 25.73 -4.72 3.63
C GLY A 223 25.85 -5.89 2.65
N GLY A 224 25.64 -7.10 3.13
CA GLY A 224 25.80 -8.35 2.38
C GLY A 224 24.50 -9.01 1.92
N GLY A 225 23.34 -8.60 2.46
CA GLY A 225 22.05 -9.11 2.00
C GLY A 225 20.86 -8.69 2.87
N GLY A 226 19.65 -8.83 2.32
CA GLY A 226 18.44 -8.64 3.11
C GLY A 226 18.23 -9.76 4.13
N GLY A 227 17.51 -9.42 5.20
CA GLY A 227 17.15 -10.32 6.31
C GLY A 227 18.17 -10.35 7.45
N TRP A 228 17.76 -10.90 8.59
CA TRP A 228 18.61 -11.01 9.79
C TRP A 228 19.91 -11.80 9.51
N PRO A 229 21.10 -11.37 9.98
CA PRO A 229 21.35 -10.23 10.88
C PRO A 229 21.73 -8.91 10.21
N ASP A 230 21.88 -8.86 8.89
CA ASP A 230 22.33 -7.65 8.20
C ASP A 230 21.18 -6.67 7.93
N CYS A 231 20.04 -7.16 7.48
CA CYS A 231 18.82 -6.38 7.24
C CYS A 231 19.02 -5.22 6.23
N THR A 232 19.94 -5.37 5.28
CA THR A 232 20.11 -4.40 4.18
C THR A 232 18.83 -4.32 3.35
N GLY A 233 18.45 -3.12 2.91
CA GLY A 233 17.11 -2.84 2.38
C GLY A 233 16.05 -2.57 3.46
N GLY A 234 16.37 -2.73 4.74
CA GLY A 234 15.56 -2.24 5.85
C GLY A 234 15.52 -0.71 5.93
N TRP A 235 14.49 -0.18 6.59
CA TRP A 235 14.33 1.26 6.81
C TRP A 235 14.82 1.65 8.20
N GLU A 236 15.67 2.68 8.31
CA GLU A 236 16.32 3.10 9.55
C GLU A 236 16.18 4.61 9.77
N PHE A 237 15.40 4.99 10.77
CA PHE A 237 15.27 6.39 11.24
C PHE A 237 14.69 6.43 12.66
N ASP A 238 15.09 7.42 13.45
CA ASP A 238 14.55 7.73 14.79
C ASP A 238 14.33 6.51 15.72
N GLY A 239 15.32 5.61 15.74
CA GLY A 239 15.31 4.41 16.59
C GLY A 239 14.56 3.20 16.03
N VAL A 240 13.96 3.28 14.84
CA VAL A 240 13.47 2.08 14.14
C VAL A 240 14.64 1.28 13.57
N SER A 241 14.61 -0.02 13.87
CA SER A 241 15.58 -0.99 13.37
C SER A 241 15.31 -1.34 11.90
N PRO A 242 16.34 -1.42 11.03
CA PRO A 242 16.19 -1.94 9.67
C PRO A 242 15.74 -3.41 9.64
N CYS A 243 15.89 -4.13 10.76
CA CYS A 243 15.39 -5.49 10.97
C CYS A 243 13.90 -5.56 11.34
N ASP A 244 13.15 -4.48 11.23
CA ASP A 244 11.70 -4.48 11.25
C ASP A 244 11.15 -4.29 9.81
N PRO A 245 10.99 -5.39 9.05
CA PRO A 245 10.73 -5.32 7.61
C PRO A 245 9.41 -4.64 7.24
N LYS A 246 8.48 -4.46 8.20
CA LYS A 246 7.20 -3.77 7.97
C LYS A 246 7.34 -2.30 7.53
N TYR A 247 8.52 -1.72 7.73
CA TYR A 247 8.86 -0.36 7.31
C TYR A 247 9.58 -0.30 5.96
N GLY A 248 9.94 -1.42 5.33
CA GLY A 248 10.53 -1.49 3.99
C GLY A 248 9.45 -1.44 2.90
N TYR A 249 9.47 -0.41 2.05
CA TYR A 249 8.37 -0.12 1.14
C TYR A 249 8.84 0.52 -0.18
N LEU A 250 8.45 -0.07 -1.32
CA LEU A 250 8.92 0.30 -2.66
C LEU A 250 7.91 1.13 -3.47
N THR A 251 6.64 1.15 -3.06
CA THR A 251 5.61 1.96 -3.71
C THR A 251 5.98 3.46 -3.86
N PRO A 252 6.69 4.11 -2.89
CA PRO A 252 7.18 5.48 -3.09
C PRO A 252 8.14 5.62 -4.29
N HIS A 253 9.02 4.63 -4.52
CA HIS A 253 9.95 4.64 -5.64
C HIS A 253 9.25 4.33 -6.96
N LEU A 254 8.31 3.37 -6.97
CA LEU A 254 7.44 3.08 -8.12
C LEU A 254 6.69 4.33 -8.59
N LEU A 255 6.13 5.10 -7.66
CA LEU A 255 5.40 6.32 -7.96
C LEU A 255 6.33 7.46 -8.40
N LEU A 256 7.56 7.58 -7.86
CA LEU A 256 8.54 8.56 -8.33
C LEU A 256 8.97 8.28 -9.78
N ALA A 257 9.32 7.03 -10.09
CA ALA A 257 9.70 6.61 -11.45
C ALA A 257 8.56 6.84 -12.46
N ALA A 258 7.30 6.80 -12.03
CA ALA A 258 6.14 6.95 -12.90
C ALA A 258 5.61 8.39 -13.05
N LEU A 259 5.59 9.16 -11.96
CA LEU A 259 4.93 10.46 -11.87
C LEU A 259 5.92 11.62 -11.99
N ALA A 260 7.15 11.42 -11.53
CA ALA A 260 8.25 12.39 -11.65
C ALA A 260 9.27 11.99 -12.72
N GLY A 261 9.31 10.72 -13.12
CA GLY A 261 10.38 10.18 -13.97
C GLY A 261 11.68 9.97 -13.20
N ASP A 262 11.61 9.99 -11.87
CA ASP A 262 12.77 9.89 -10.97
C ASP A 262 13.05 8.41 -10.63
N ASP A 263 13.76 7.76 -11.55
CA ASP A 263 14.28 6.40 -11.42
C ASP A 263 15.62 6.31 -10.66
N THR A 264 16.18 7.43 -10.17
CA THR A 264 17.56 7.45 -9.65
C THR A 264 17.67 7.25 -8.13
N ARG A 265 16.54 7.27 -7.39
CA ARG A 265 16.58 7.26 -5.91
C ARG A 265 17.06 5.94 -5.32
N LEU A 266 16.69 4.80 -5.92
CA LEU A 266 17.17 3.45 -5.57
C LEU A 266 17.75 2.79 -6.83
N ASP A 267 18.80 2.00 -6.66
CA ASP A 267 19.30 1.11 -7.72
C ASP A 267 18.67 -0.29 -7.61
N ALA A 268 18.87 -1.11 -8.64
CA ALA A 268 18.33 -2.48 -8.70
C ALA A 268 18.81 -3.37 -7.55
N ALA A 269 20.05 -3.18 -7.07
CA ALA A 269 20.59 -3.92 -5.93
C ALA A 269 19.84 -3.55 -4.63
N THR A 270 19.63 -2.26 -4.39
CA THR A 270 18.87 -1.78 -3.23
C THR A 270 17.43 -2.27 -3.29
N VAL A 271 16.77 -2.22 -4.47
CA VAL A 271 15.41 -2.76 -4.67
C VAL A 271 15.36 -4.26 -4.32
N GLN A 272 16.33 -5.07 -4.79
CA GLN A 272 16.43 -6.47 -4.42
C GLN A 272 16.68 -6.67 -2.92
N HIS A 273 17.44 -5.80 -2.27
CA HIS A 273 17.66 -5.88 -0.82
C HIS A 273 16.38 -5.56 -0.02
N VAL A 274 15.57 -4.57 -0.40
CA VAL A 274 14.28 -4.31 0.28
C VAL A 274 13.35 -5.53 0.15
N PHE A 275 13.33 -6.16 -1.03
CA PHE A 275 12.62 -7.42 -1.26
C PHE A 275 13.16 -8.57 -0.38
N ASP A 276 14.47 -8.82 -0.40
CA ASP A 276 15.11 -9.89 0.38
C ASP A 276 14.84 -9.72 1.88
N ASN A 277 14.88 -8.49 2.40
CA ASN A 277 14.61 -8.18 3.80
C ASN A 277 13.14 -8.45 4.16
N GLN A 278 12.22 -8.19 3.24
CA GLN A 278 10.81 -8.50 3.44
C GLN A 278 10.53 -10.02 3.42
N VAL A 279 11.17 -10.78 2.53
CA VAL A 279 10.94 -12.24 2.39
C VAL A 279 11.63 -13.04 3.49
N ARG A 280 12.94 -12.80 3.71
CA ARG A 280 13.75 -13.53 4.70
C ARG A 280 13.45 -13.09 6.13
N GLY A 281 12.89 -11.89 6.29
CA GLY A 281 12.50 -11.33 7.57
C GLY A 281 13.68 -10.81 8.38
N GLY A 282 13.36 -9.90 9.30
CA GLY A 282 14.25 -9.50 10.39
C GLY A 282 13.86 -10.21 11.68
N TRP A 283 13.51 -9.46 12.72
CA TRP A 283 13.14 -10.06 14.02
C TRP A 283 11.78 -10.78 14.03
N ASN A 284 10.86 -10.41 13.14
CA ASN A 284 9.51 -10.99 13.06
C ASN A 284 9.43 -12.30 12.26
N GLY A 285 10.58 -12.97 12.04
CA GLY A 285 10.67 -14.20 11.24
C GLY A 285 10.51 -13.98 9.72
N ALA A 286 10.86 -15.02 8.94
CA ALA A 286 10.64 -15.06 7.51
C ALA A 286 9.14 -15.16 7.17
N LEU A 287 8.75 -14.70 5.97
CA LEU A 287 7.39 -14.95 5.48
C LEU A 287 7.18 -16.45 5.23
N GLY A 288 5.99 -16.94 5.56
CA GLY A 288 5.64 -18.35 5.43
C GLY A 288 4.15 -18.61 5.69
N PRO A 289 3.72 -19.88 5.60
CA PRO A 289 2.36 -20.28 5.94
C PRO A 289 2.05 -20.02 7.42
N TYR A 290 0.77 -19.80 7.72
CA TYR A 290 0.30 -19.75 9.11
C TYR A 290 0.23 -21.17 9.69
N THR A 291 0.80 -21.38 10.89
CA THR A 291 0.96 -22.70 11.53
C THR A 291 0.09 -22.89 12.78
N GLY A 292 -0.65 -21.86 13.21
CA GLY A 292 -1.62 -21.94 14.32
C GLY A 292 -1.32 -20.95 15.46
N GLY A 293 -2.11 -21.03 16.53
CA GLY A 293 -2.24 -19.97 17.53
C GLY A 293 -0.97 -19.44 18.20
N HIS A 294 0.07 -20.26 18.32
CA HIS A 294 1.35 -19.90 18.92
C HIS A 294 2.25 -19.03 18.01
N GLN A 295 1.92 -18.87 16.73
CA GLN A 295 2.73 -18.10 15.79
C GLN A 295 2.41 -16.60 15.92
N ALA A 296 3.45 -15.80 16.16
CA ALA A 296 3.40 -14.35 16.02
C ALA A 296 3.05 -13.98 14.57
N TRP A 297 1.85 -13.43 14.37
CA TRP A 297 1.29 -13.13 13.06
C TRP A 297 0.28 -11.99 13.20
N THR A 298 0.28 -11.05 12.26
CA THR A 298 -0.72 -9.98 12.18
C THR A 298 -1.09 -9.72 10.73
N GLU A 299 -2.34 -9.33 10.46
CA GLU A 299 -2.78 -9.01 9.10
C GLU A 299 -2.00 -7.83 8.52
N ARG A 300 -1.62 -6.89 9.40
CA ARG A 300 -0.82 -5.73 9.04
C ARG A 300 0.53 -6.14 8.45
N GLN A 301 1.23 -7.10 9.06
CA GLN A 301 2.55 -7.55 8.60
C GLN A 301 2.47 -8.21 7.22
N VAL A 302 1.57 -9.19 7.03
CA VAL A 302 1.47 -9.93 5.77
C VAL A 302 0.81 -9.10 4.65
N GLY A 303 -0.16 -8.24 4.97
CA GLY A 303 -0.77 -7.33 4.00
C GLY A 303 0.20 -6.28 3.48
N LEU A 304 1.03 -5.71 4.37
CA LEU A 304 2.14 -4.84 3.99
C LEU A 304 3.18 -5.54 3.15
N ALA A 305 3.59 -6.74 3.57
CA ALA A 305 4.52 -7.56 2.81
C ALA A 305 4.01 -7.81 1.39
N LEU A 306 2.75 -8.23 1.23
CA LEU A 306 2.16 -8.47 -0.09
C LEU A 306 2.16 -7.21 -0.97
N ALA A 307 1.74 -6.05 -0.44
CA ALA A 307 1.79 -4.78 -1.18
C ALA A 307 3.23 -4.40 -1.59
N GLN A 308 4.20 -4.63 -0.71
CA GLN A 308 5.63 -4.42 -0.94
C GLN A 308 6.18 -5.35 -2.05
N LEU A 309 5.87 -6.65 -2.00
CA LEU A 309 6.26 -7.62 -3.02
C LEU A 309 5.67 -7.26 -4.40
N VAL A 310 4.40 -6.85 -4.42
CA VAL A 310 3.71 -6.39 -5.63
C VAL A 310 4.37 -5.12 -6.20
N ALA A 311 4.73 -4.13 -5.38
CA ALA A 311 5.44 -2.94 -5.83
C ALA A 311 6.83 -3.27 -6.41
N GLY A 312 7.57 -4.19 -5.78
CA GLY A 312 8.85 -4.69 -6.31
C GLY A 312 8.72 -5.38 -7.67
N TYR A 313 7.72 -6.24 -7.83
CA TYR A 313 7.43 -6.87 -9.12
C TYR A 313 6.98 -5.85 -10.19
N GLN A 314 6.20 -4.83 -9.81
CA GLN A 314 5.81 -3.75 -10.74
C GLN A 314 6.98 -2.85 -11.19
N LEU A 315 8.01 -2.70 -10.35
CA LEU A 315 9.24 -1.97 -10.67
C LEU A 315 10.17 -2.74 -11.61
N THR A 316 10.28 -4.05 -11.43
CA THR A 316 11.38 -4.86 -11.98
C THR A 316 10.97 -5.91 -13.01
N GLY A 317 9.74 -6.42 -12.92
CA GLY A 317 9.29 -7.60 -13.67
C GLY A 317 9.90 -8.92 -13.20
N GLU A 318 10.65 -8.95 -12.09
CA GLU A 318 11.45 -10.11 -11.68
C GLU A 318 10.62 -11.35 -11.31
N ALA A 319 11.02 -12.49 -11.87
CA ALA A 319 10.31 -13.76 -11.70
C ALA A 319 10.43 -14.33 -10.27
N SER A 320 11.50 -13.97 -9.54
CA SER A 320 11.64 -14.26 -8.11
C SER A 320 10.55 -13.55 -7.29
N MET A 321 10.34 -12.26 -7.54
CA MET A 321 9.34 -11.45 -6.86
C MET A 321 7.93 -11.93 -7.19
N ARG A 322 7.70 -12.33 -8.45
CA ARG A 322 6.44 -12.95 -8.87
C ARG A 322 6.11 -14.21 -8.08
N ARG A 323 7.07 -15.14 -7.93
CA ARG A 323 6.85 -16.38 -7.17
C ARG A 323 6.52 -16.09 -5.70
N SER A 324 7.21 -15.16 -5.05
CA SER A 324 6.91 -14.80 -3.66
C SER A 324 5.52 -14.17 -3.48
N ILE A 325 4.96 -13.49 -4.49
CA ILE A 325 3.55 -13.08 -4.49
C ILE A 325 2.64 -14.33 -4.53
N GLU A 326 2.91 -15.27 -5.44
CA GLU A 326 2.11 -16.50 -5.63
C GLU A 326 2.14 -17.41 -4.39
N ASP A 327 3.28 -17.48 -3.70
CA ASP A 327 3.50 -18.17 -2.42
C ASP A 327 2.65 -17.53 -1.31
N VAL A 328 2.75 -16.21 -1.10
CA VAL A 328 1.97 -15.48 -0.09
C VAL A 328 0.47 -15.57 -0.35
N LEU A 329 0.03 -15.50 -1.62
CA LEU A 329 -1.36 -15.76 -2.00
C LEU A 329 -1.81 -17.18 -1.66
N GLY A 330 -0.94 -18.17 -1.83
CA GLY A 330 -1.21 -19.56 -1.43
C GLY A 330 -1.32 -19.73 0.09
N TRP A 331 -0.44 -19.07 0.85
CA TRP A 331 -0.46 -19.09 2.31
C TRP A 331 -1.70 -18.40 2.89
N LEU A 332 -2.06 -17.22 2.37
CA LEU A 332 -3.27 -16.50 2.77
C LEU A 332 -4.55 -17.26 2.42
N TYR A 333 -4.60 -17.90 1.25
CA TYR A 333 -5.73 -18.73 0.86
C TYR A 333 -5.85 -19.97 1.75
N ALA A 334 -4.75 -20.69 1.98
CA ALA A 334 -4.75 -21.85 2.86
C ALA A 334 -5.11 -21.48 4.31
N HIS A 335 -4.59 -20.37 4.84
CA HIS A 335 -4.91 -19.88 6.18
C HIS A 335 -6.41 -19.60 6.35
N GLN A 336 -7.05 -18.95 5.36
CA GLN A 336 -8.47 -18.63 5.42
C GLN A 336 -9.38 -19.84 5.14
N GLN A 337 -9.02 -20.69 4.17
CA GLN A 337 -9.90 -21.72 3.59
C GLN A 337 -9.68 -23.12 4.17
N THR A 338 -8.46 -23.40 4.65
CA THR A 338 -8.07 -24.64 5.32
C THR A 338 -7.18 -24.31 6.53
N PRO A 339 -7.71 -23.55 7.52
CA PRO A 339 -6.92 -23.12 8.67
C PRO A 339 -6.28 -24.31 9.41
N PRO A 340 -5.14 -24.12 10.09
CA PRO A 340 -4.53 -25.14 10.95
C PRO A 340 -5.56 -25.72 11.93
N ALA A 341 -5.49 -27.00 12.24
CA ALA A 341 -6.57 -27.74 12.93
C ALA A 341 -6.99 -27.21 14.33
N SER A 342 -6.25 -26.28 14.93
CA SER A 342 -6.66 -25.55 16.14
C SER A 342 -7.70 -24.45 15.88
N ASP A 343 -7.91 -24.06 14.63
CA ASP A 343 -8.54 -22.81 14.26
C ASP A 343 -9.84 -23.03 13.47
N PRO A 344 -10.89 -22.24 13.75
CA PRO A 344 -12.16 -22.34 13.04
C PRO A 344 -12.05 -21.78 11.62
N PHE A 345 -12.69 -22.44 10.66
CA PHE A 345 -13.02 -21.82 9.38
C PHE A 345 -14.12 -20.78 9.59
N THR A 346 -13.80 -19.50 9.37
CA THR A 346 -14.70 -18.36 9.60
C THR A 346 -14.86 -17.44 8.40
N GLY A 347 -14.02 -17.59 7.35
CA GLY A 347 -13.85 -16.59 6.29
C GLY A 347 -12.84 -15.48 6.64
N ALA A 348 -12.33 -15.41 7.87
CA ALA A 348 -11.21 -14.53 8.23
C ALA A 348 -9.87 -15.26 8.24
N TRP A 349 -8.78 -14.48 8.24
CA TRP A 349 -7.44 -14.96 8.60
C TRP A 349 -7.32 -15.09 10.13
N THR A 350 -8.03 -16.08 10.68
CA THR A 350 -8.14 -16.26 12.13
C THR A 350 -6.78 -16.55 12.77
N HIS A 351 -6.44 -15.83 13.83
CA HIS A 351 -5.20 -15.98 14.59
C HIS A 351 -5.42 -15.66 16.08
N SER A 352 -4.34 -15.66 16.87
CA SER A 352 -4.38 -15.39 18.33
C SER A 352 -4.40 -13.91 18.63
N TRP A 353 -5.30 -13.48 19.50
CA TRP A 353 -5.22 -12.18 20.16
C TRP A 353 -3.93 -12.02 20.98
N GLN A 354 -3.55 -13.04 21.75
CA GLN A 354 -2.35 -13.00 22.58
C GLN A 354 -1.08 -12.84 21.73
N ALA A 355 -0.89 -13.68 20.70
CA ALA A 355 0.28 -13.58 19.83
C ALA A 355 0.28 -12.32 18.95
N HIS A 356 -0.90 -11.75 18.63
CA HIS A 356 -1.04 -10.47 17.92
C HIS A 356 -0.45 -9.31 18.74
N GLU A 357 -0.73 -9.27 20.05
CA GLU A 357 -0.22 -8.27 20.99
C GLU A 357 1.15 -8.64 21.61
N GLY A 358 1.81 -9.68 21.09
CA GLY A 358 3.13 -10.13 21.55
C GLY A 358 3.15 -10.74 22.96
N LEU A 359 2.02 -11.27 23.41
CA LEU A 359 1.86 -12.00 24.67
C LEU A 359 2.12 -13.51 24.46
N ASP A 360 2.45 -14.20 25.55
CA ASP A 360 2.54 -15.66 25.54
C ASP A 360 1.17 -16.29 25.24
N TYR A 361 1.16 -17.28 24.34
CA TYR A 361 -0.05 -17.97 23.89
C TYR A 361 -0.50 -19.05 24.89
N ASP A 362 -1.76 -18.96 25.33
CA ASP A 362 -2.48 -19.98 26.09
C ASP A 362 -3.88 -20.20 25.50
N ALA A 363 -4.11 -21.40 24.95
CA ALA A 363 -5.36 -21.79 24.31
C ALA A 363 -6.61 -21.68 25.21
N ALA A 364 -6.47 -21.71 26.55
CA ALA A 364 -7.62 -21.58 27.45
C ALA A 364 -8.08 -20.11 27.62
N THR A 365 -7.16 -19.16 27.51
CA THR A 365 -7.41 -17.73 27.72
C THR A 365 -7.43 -16.90 26.43
N ASP A 366 -6.89 -17.43 25.32
CA ASP A 366 -6.85 -16.77 24.02
C ASP A 366 -8.25 -16.38 23.47
N VAL A 367 -8.23 -15.46 22.51
CA VAL A 367 -9.39 -15.08 21.69
C VAL A 367 -8.99 -15.33 20.23
N ARG A 368 -9.57 -16.38 19.62
CA ARG A 368 -9.37 -16.68 18.20
C ARG A 368 -10.18 -15.68 17.37
N GLY A 369 -9.54 -14.93 16.49
CA GLY A 369 -10.24 -13.91 15.71
C GLY A 369 -9.35 -13.20 14.69
N GLY A 370 -9.74 -11.99 14.32
CA GLY A 370 -8.93 -11.13 13.46
C GLY A 370 -9.30 -9.66 13.63
N SER A 371 -8.37 -8.76 13.36
CA SER A 371 -8.58 -7.33 13.39
C SER A 371 -9.20 -6.83 12.07
N PRO A 372 -10.43 -6.29 12.09
CA PRO A 372 -11.09 -5.72 10.91
C PRO A 372 -10.22 -4.73 10.13
N TRP A 373 -9.58 -3.79 10.83
CA TRP A 373 -8.83 -2.72 10.19
C TRP A 373 -7.45 -3.19 9.74
N MET A 374 -6.76 -4.05 10.51
CA MET A 374 -5.50 -4.62 10.03
C MET A 374 -5.74 -5.50 8.80
N SER A 375 -6.85 -6.26 8.76
CA SER A 375 -7.27 -7.05 7.59
C SER A 375 -7.47 -6.21 6.32
N ALA A 376 -7.82 -4.92 6.43
CA ALA A 376 -7.91 -4.03 5.27
C ALA A 376 -6.55 -3.85 4.55
N ASN A 377 -5.42 -4.10 5.24
CA ASN A 377 -4.09 -4.15 4.63
C ASN A 377 -3.89 -5.41 3.78
N ILE A 378 -4.42 -6.56 4.21
CA ILE A 378 -4.47 -7.75 3.37
C ILE A 378 -5.36 -7.48 2.16
N VAL A 379 -6.56 -6.92 2.35
CA VAL A 379 -7.47 -6.61 1.23
C VAL A 379 -6.83 -5.66 0.21
N GLY A 380 -6.13 -4.61 0.65
CA GLY A 380 -5.34 -3.74 -0.21
C GLY A 380 -4.25 -4.48 -1.00
N GLY A 381 -3.41 -5.26 -0.30
CA GLY A 381 -2.36 -6.07 -0.92
C GLY A 381 -2.91 -7.12 -1.89
N LEU A 382 -4.04 -7.76 -1.57
CA LEU A 382 -4.75 -8.71 -2.42
C LEU A 382 -5.32 -8.04 -3.67
N TRP A 383 -5.90 -6.84 -3.55
CA TRP A 383 -6.38 -6.08 -4.69
C TRP A 383 -5.23 -5.72 -5.65
N HIS A 384 -4.12 -5.20 -5.12
CA HIS A 384 -2.93 -4.89 -5.93
C HIS A 384 -2.32 -6.16 -6.55
N ALA A 385 -2.29 -7.27 -5.80
CA ALA A 385 -1.87 -8.55 -6.32
C ALA A 385 -2.79 -9.03 -7.46
N TRP A 386 -4.12 -8.93 -7.31
CA TRP A 386 -5.07 -9.33 -8.35
C TRP A 386 -4.89 -8.56 -9.65
N LEU A 387 -4.64 -7.24 -9.58
CA LEU A 387 -4.37 -6.40 -10.74
C LEU A 387 -3.10 -6.80 -11.53
N VAL A 388 -2.14 -7.49 -10.89
CA VAL A 388 -0.90 -7.95 -11.55
C VAL A 388 -0.83 -9.48 -11.74
N THR A 389 -1.69 -10.25 -11.08
CA THR A 389 -1.71 -11.73 -11.13
C THR A 389 -2.89 -12.31 -11.87
N GLY A 390 -4.07 -11.69 -11.79
CA GLY A 390 -5.34 -12.31 -12.17
C GLY A 390 -5.70 -13.56 -11.36
N ASP A 391 -5.08 -13.78 -10.19
CA ASP A 391 -5.22 -15.00 -9.40
C ASP A 391 -6.66 -15.21 -8.90
N GLU A 392 -7.24 -16.35 -9.27
CA GLU A 392 -8.64 -16.69 -9.02
C GLU A 392 -8.96 -16.99 -7.55
N ARG A 393 -7.95 -17.20 -6.71
CA ARG A 393 -8.11 -17.36 -5.25
C ARG A 393 -8.54 -16.06 -4.59
N ILE A 394 -8.15 -14.92 -5.16
CA ILE A 394 -8.34 -13.59 -4.55
C ILE A 394 -9.82 -13.17 -4.46
N PRO A 395 -10.65 -13.26 -5.52
CA PRO A 395 -12.08 -12.98 -5.43
C PRO A 395 -12.81 -13.76 -4.33
N THR A 396 -12.44 -15.03 -4.10
CA THR A 396 -12.97 -15.85 -3.00
C THR A 396 -12.53 -15.31 -1.66
N MET A 397 -11.23 -15.04 -1.47
CA MET A 397 -10.73 -14.49 -0.20
C MET A 397 -11.40 -13.17 0.20
N LEU A 398 -11.60 -12.28 -0.76
CA LEU A 398 -12.19 -10.97 -0.54
C LEU A 398 -13.69 -11.04 -0.22
N ARG A 399 -14.44 -11.91 -0.91
CA ARG A 399 -15.85 -12.19 -0.60
C ARG A 399 -16.02 -12.78 0.79
N ASP A 400 -15.26 -13.82 1.11
CA ASP A 400 -15.47 -14.59 2.33
C ASP A 400 -15.04 -13.77 3.57
N PHE A 401 -13.98 -12.98 3.47
CA PHE A 401 -13.64 -11.98 4.49
C PHE A 401 -14.70 -10.88 4.62
N GLY A 402 -15.28 -10.41 3.51
CA GLY A 402 -16.38 -9.46 3.55
C GLY A 402 -17.62 -9.99 4.29
N ARG A 403 -17.98 -11.26 4.04
CA ARG A 403 -19.11 -11.92 4.73
C ARG A 403 -18.84 -12.06 6.22
N TYR A 404 -17.64 -12.48 6.61
CA TYR A 404 -17.18 -12.47 8.01
C TYR A 404 -17.27 -11.07 8.64
N LEU A 405 -16.75 -10.05 7.95
CA LEU A 405 -16.71 -8.67 8.42
C LEU A 405 -18.12 -8.12 8.68
N GLU A 406 -19.08 -8.40 7.81
CA GLU A 406 -20.47 -7.97 8.00
C GLU A 406 -21.18 -8.71 9.15
N GLN A 407 -20.83 -9.98 9.41
CA GLN A 407 -21.43 -10.78 10.47
C GLN A 407 -20.82 -10.53 11.86
N HIS A 408 -19.51 -10.30 11.93
CA HIS A 408 -18.73 -10.33 13.17
C HIS A 408 -17.81 -9.12 13.36
N GLY A 409 -17.53 -8.36 12.30
CA GLY A 409 -16.53 -7.29 12.28
C GLY A 409 -16.97 -5.93 12.82
N PHE A 410 -18.27 -5.70 13.00
CA PHE A 410 -18.83 -4.42 13.49
C PHE A 410 -19.52 -4.55 14.85
N ALA A 411 -19.50 -3.47 15.63
CA ALA A 411 -20.31 -3.39 16.84
C ALA A 411 -21.80 -3.27 16.49
N SER A 412 -22.68 -3.73 17.39
CA SER A 412 -24.10 -3.43 17.25
C SER A 412 -24.34 -1.94 17.51
N ASP A 413 -25.41 -1.39 16.96
CA ASP A 413 -25.72 0.04 17.07
C ASP A 413 -25.94 0.49 18.54
N ALA A 414 -26.29 -0.45 19.42
CA ALA A 414 -26.43 -0.22 20.86
C ALA A 414 -25.08 -0.13 21.59
N GLU A 415 -24.12 -1.01 21.26
CA GLU A 415 -22.77 -1.00 21.86
C GLU A 415 -21.89 0.10 21.25
N ALA A 416 -22.06 0.39 19.95
CA ALA A 416 -21.24 1.35 19.23
C ALA A 416 -21.24 2.76 19.87
N GLY A 417 -22.34 3.16 20.52
CA GLY A 417 -22.48 4.45 21.17
C GLY A 417 -21.38 4.78 22.18
N ASP A 418 -20.79 3.77 22.81
CA ASP A 418 -19.76 3.94 23.86
C ASP A 418 -18.36 4.24 23.30
N TRP A 419 -18.11 3.95 22.01
CA TRP A 419 -16.79 4.10 21.37
C TRP A 419 -16.79 4.98 20.10
N LEU A 420 -17.95 5.49 19.66
CA LEU A 420 -18.05 6.41 18.52
C LEU A 420 -17.52 7.81 18.89
N SER A 421 -16.71 8.38 18.01
CA SER A 421 -16.32 9.79 18.11
C SER A 421 -17.55 10.68 17.89
N GLY A 422 -17.61 11.85 18.52
CA GLY A 422 -18.73 12.80 18.34
C GLY A 422 -18.99 13.20 16.88
N CYS A 423 -17.97 13.19 16.01
CA CYS A 423 -18.10 13.45 14.57
C CYS A 423 -18.77 12.30 13.77
N ASN A 424 -18.90 11.11 14.36
CA ASN A 424 -19.52 9.91 13.79
C ASN A 424 -20.74 9.45 14.63
N ALA A 425 -21.40 10.38 15.33
CA ALA A 425 -22.59 10.09 16.12
C ALA A 425 -23.69 9.43 15.24
N GLY A 426 -24.24 8.30 15.71
CA GLY A 426 -25.19 7.50 14.92
C GLY A 426 -24.58 6.80 13.69
N GLY A 427 -23.25 6.62 13.68
CA GLY A 427 -22.49 5.98 12.61
C GLY A 427 -22.44 4.45 12.73
N THR A 428 -21.23 3.91 12.59
CA THR A 428 -20.89 2.49 12.80
C THR A 428 -19.42 2.43 13.20
N ILE A 429 -19.00 1.37 13.87
CA ILE A 429 -17.60 1.15 14.29
C ILE A 429 -17.24 -0.32 14.05
N GLY A 430 -16.06 -0.55 13.46
CA GLY A 430 -15.45 -1.87 13.41
C GLY A 430 -14.78 -2.21 14.74
N TRP A 431 -14.80 -3.48 15.16
CA TRP A 431 -14.04 -3.90 16.35
C TRP A 431 -12.55 -3.66 16.16
N TYR A 432 -11.81 -3.44 17.25
CA TYR A 432 -10.35 -3.50 17.23
C TYR A 432 -9.88 -4.92 16.84
N PHE A 433 -10.47 -5.92 17.52
CA PHE A 433 -10.33 -7.33 17.25
C PHE A 433 -11.70 -7.99 17.28
N SER A 434 -12.06 -8.73 16.22
CA SER A 434 -13.35 -9.38 16.04
C SER A 434 -13.23 -10.89 16.17
N SER A 435 -14.31 -11.59 16.54
CA SER A 435 -14.36 -13.05 16.55
C SER A 435 -15.73 -13.59 16.18
N ALA A 436 -15.74 -14.70 15.44
CA ALA A 436 -16.94 -15.50 15.17
C ALA A 436 -17.17 -16.64 16.19
N VAL A 437 -16.19 -16.93 17.07
CA VAL A 437 -16.21 -18.10 17.98
C VAL A 437 -16.06 -17.77 19.45
N SER A 438 -15.40 -16.66 19.79
CA SER A 438 -15.21 -16.26 21.18
C SER A 438 -16.47 -15.55 21.74
N PRO A 439 -16.79 -15.72 23.03
CA PRO A 439 -17.92 -15.01 23.64
C PRO A 439 -17.81 -13.50 23.48
N ARG A 440 -18.94 -12.83 23.22
CA ARG A 440 -19.01 -11.37 23.00
C ARG A 440 -18.35 -10.57 24.12
N SER A 441 -18.47 -11.00 25.37
CA SER A 441 -17.83 -10.36 26.52
C SER A 441 -16.30 -10.27 26.42
N ARG A 442 -15.62 -11.25 25.81
CA ARG A 442 -14.16 -11.16 25.56
C ARG A 442 -13.82 -10.17 24.45
N VAL A 443 -14.65 -10.07 23.41
CA VAL A 443 -14.49 -9.09 22.32
C VAL A 443 -14.69 -7.67 22.83
N VAL A 444 -15.72 -7.44 23.67
CA VAL A 444 -15.97 -6.15 24.34
C VAL A 444 -14.80 -5.79 25.26
N ALA A 445 -14.30 -6.71 26.08
CA ALA A 445 -13.15 -6.45 26.95
C ALA A 445 -11.88 -6.04 26.18
N ILE A 446 -11.65 -6.58 24.97
CA ILE A 446 -10.55 -6.14 24.09
C ILE A 446 -10.81 -4.73 23.54
N GLN A 447 -12.07 -4.41 23.19
CA GLN A 447 -12.46 -3.08 22.71
C GLN A 447 -12.30 -2.00 23.79
N ASP A 448 -12.65 -2.30 25.03
CA ASP A 448 -12.50 -1.37 26.15
C ASP A 448 -11.04 -1.12 26.52
N ASP A 449 -10.16 -2.12 26.36
CA ASP A 449 -8.73 -2.03 26.70
C ASP A 449 -7.88 -1.41 25.56
N GLN A 450 -8.14 -1.78 24.30
CA GLN A 450 -7.30 -1.41 23.15
C GLN A 450 -8.02 -0.64 22.03
N GLY A 451 -9.35 -0.50 22.10
CA GLY A 451 -10.18 0.00 20.99
C GLY A 451 -10.24 1.51 20.78
N TYR A 452 -9.43 2.30 21.50
CA TYR A 452 -9.46 3.79 21.46
C TYR A 452 -9.32 4.39 20.04
N GLY A 453 -8.68 3.69 19.10
CA GLY A 453 -8.54 4.12 17.70
C GLY A 453 -9.58 3.56 16.71
N SER A 454 -10.43 2.62 17.13
CA SER A 454 -11.25 1.80 16.21
C SER A 454 -12.18 2.60 15.29
N ASP A 455 -12.80 3.67 15.80
CA ASP A 455 -13.69 4.51 15.01
C ASP A 455 -12.96 5.26 13.88
N ALA A 456 -11.72 5.68 14.13
CA ALA A 456 -10.88 6.33 13.14
C ALA A 456 -10.38 5.38 12.03
N HIS A 457 -10.55 4.07 12.18
CA HIS A 457 -10.26 3.08 11.14
C HIS A 457 -11.42 2.84 10.16
N ASN A 458 -12.60 3.42 10.37
CA ASN A 458 -13.75 3.22 9.48
C ASN A 458 -13.47 3.46 7.98
N PRO A 459 -12.67 4.47 7.56
CA PRO A 459 -12.32 4.63 6.14
C PRO A 459 -11.46 3.50 5.55
N GLU A 460 -10.65 2.79 6.35
CA GLU A 460 -9.94 1.58 5.87
C GLU A 460 -10.92 0.44 5.60
N LEU A 461 -11.96 0.29 6.41
CA LEU A 461 -12.98 -0.76 6.26
C LEU A 461 -13.81 -0.58 4.98
N LEU A 462 -13.91 0.63 4.42
CA LEU A 462 -14.52 0.85 3.11
C LEU A 462 -13.82 0.04 2.01
N MET A 463 -12.49 -0.13 2.08
CA MET A 463 -11.77 -0.96 1.11
C MET A 463 -12.16 -2.44 1.21
N ALA A 464 -12.26 -2.97 2.44
CA ALA A 464 -12.69 -4.35 2.66
C ALA A 464 -14.11 -4.61 2.14
N VAL A 465 -15.05 -3.73 2.49
CA VAL A 465 -16.46 -3.84 2.07
C VAL A 465 -16.63 -3.61 0.57
N ALA A 466 -15.93 -2.64 -0.02
CA ALA A 466 -16.01 -2.35 -1.45
C ALA A 466 -15.40 -3.47 -2.31
N ALA A 467 -14.29 -4.06 -1.88
CA ALA A 467 -13.67 -5.20 -2.57
C ALA A 467 -14.55 -6.45 -2.50
N ALA A 468 -15.14 -6.75 -1.34
CA ALA A 468 -16.13 -7.82 -1.19
C ALA A 468 -17.34 -7.59 -2.11
N ARG A 469 -17.95 -6.40 -2.08
CA ARG A 469 -19.04 -5.99 -2.98
C ARG A 469 -18.67 -6.10 -4.47
N HIS A 470 -17.43 -5.80 -4.84
CA HIS A 470 -16.98 -5.85 -6.23
C HIS A 470 -17.04 -7.28 -6.77
N PHE A 471 -16.52 -8.25 -6.01
CA PHE A 471 -16.49 -9.66 -6.40
C PHE A 471 -17.72 -10.49 -6.01
N GLU A 472 -18.61 -9.94 -5.17
CA GLU A 472 -19.85 -10.63 -4.76
C GLU A 472 -20.88 -10.70 -5.89
N ALA A 473 -21.33 -11.94 -6.14
CA ALA A 473 -22.33 -12.29 -7.14
C ALA A 473 -23.71 -12.57 -6.51
N ASP A 474 -23.76 -12.92 -5.22
CA ASP A 474 -25.02 -13.05 -4.49
C ASP A 474 -25.64 -11.66 -4.25
N PRO A 475 -26.86 -11.38 -4.78
CA PRO A 475 -27.47 -10.06 -4.67
C PRO A 475 -27.83 -9.67 -3.24
N VAL A 476 -28.09 -10.64 -2.34
CA VAL A 476 -28.40 -10.38 -0.93
C VAL A 476 -27.14 -9.91 -0.19
N TRP A 477 -26.02 -10.59 -0.38
CA TRP A 477 -24.74 -10.16 0.19
C TRP A 477 -24.26 -8.84 -0.41
N ARG A 478 -24.40 -8.67 -1.73
CA ARG A 478 -24.06 -7.41 -2.41
C ARG A 478 -24.88 -6.22 -1.86
N ALA A 479 -26.16 -6.42 -1.57
CA ALA A 479 -27.01 -5.40 -0.96
C ALA A 479 -26.60 -5.09 0.50
N ARG A 480 -26.18 -6.08 1.29
CA ARG A 480 -25.63 -5.86 2.64
C ARG A 480 -24.35 -5.04 2.60
N PHE A 481 -23.41 -5.37 1.70
CA PHE A 481 -22.17 -4.60 1.55
C PHE A 481 -22.41 -3.17 1.04
N GLU A 482 -23.40 -2.96 0.18
CA GLU A 482 -23.85 -1.61 -0.21
C GLU A 482 -24.35 -0.81 1.01
N GLN A 483 -25.24 -1.38 1.83
CA GLN A 483 -25.72 -0.74 3.06
C GLN A 483 -24.59 -0.46 4.06
N ARG A 484 -23.64 -1.40 4.22
CA ARG A 484 -22.47 -1.20 5.09
C ARG A 484 -21.55 -0.10 4.58
N ALA A 485 -21.30 -0.04 3.28
CA ALA A 485 -20.49 1.02 2.67
C ALA A 485 -21.14 2.40 2.87
N GLN A 486 -22.47 2.50 2.77
CA GLN A 486 -23.21 3.73 3.07
C GLN A 486 -23.12 4.13 4.56
N ARG A 487 -23.17 3.15 5.49
CA ARG A 487 -22.96 3.41 6.93
C ARG A 487 -21.55 3.90 7.23
N LEU A 488 -20.52 3.24 6.69
CA LEU A 488 -19.11 3.64 6.84
C LEU A 488 -18.83 5.00 6.16
N GLY A 489 -19.49 5.28 5.04
CA GLY A 489 -19.41 6.54 4.31
C GLY A 489 -19.80 7.76 5.14
N ARG A 490 -20.61 7.60 6.20
CA ARG A 490 -20.93 8.68 7.16
C ARG A 490 -19.69 9.24 7.86
N TYR A 491 -18.63 8.44 8.01
CA TYR A 491 -17.35 8.89 8.56
C TYR A 491 -16.62 9.87 7.61
N LEU A 492 -16.94 9.85 6.31
CA LEU A 492 -16.31 10.70 5.29
C LEU A 492 -16.87 12.15 5.30
N ASN A 493 -17.07 12.71 6.50
CA ASN A 493 -17.55 14.07 6.71
C ASN A 493 -16.42 15.02 7.17
N THR A 494 -16.62 16.33 6.99
CA THR A 494 -15.60 17.35 7.28
C THR A 494 -15.32 17.56 8.78
N GLN A 495 -16.19 17.09 9.67
CA GLN A 495 -15.95 17.13 11.12
C GLN A 495 -14.96 16.02 11.51
N CYS A 496 -15.15 14.78 11.05
CA CYS A 496 -14.18 13.71 11.28
C CYS A 496 -12.84 13.98 10.56
N ALA A 497 -12.86 14.59 9.37
CA ALA A 497 -11.63 15.05 8.71
C ALA A 497 -10.87 16.15 9.47
N ALA A 498 -11.50 16.85 10.42
CA ALA A 498 -10.84 17.87 11.24
C ALA A 498 -9.94 17.26 12.33
N ALA A 499 -10.08 15.97 12.65
CA ALA A 499 -9.34 15.31 13.72
C ALA A 499 -7.86 15.12 13.37
N SER A 500 -6.99 16.00 13.88
CA SER A 500 -5.55 16.04 13.61
C SER A 500 -4.67 15.50 14.76
N HIS A 501 -5.26 15.16 15.91
CA HIS A 501 -4.55 14.74 17.13
C HIS A 501 -3.73 13.45 16.97
N THR A 502 -4.06 12.64 15.95
CA THR A 502 -3.27 11.48 15.51
C THR A 502 -2.71 11.80 14.12
N PRO A 503 -1.46 12.30 13.97
CA PRO A 503 -0.94 12.70 12.65
C PRO A 503 -0.81 11.55 11.64
N ARG A 504 -0.75 10.30 12.12
CA ARG A 504 -0.86 9.10 11.28
C ARG A 504 -2.23 8.96 10.60
N ALA A 505 -3.23 9.72 11.04
CA ALA A 505 -4.62 9.50 10.64
C ALA A 505 -4.89 9.76 9.15
N PHE A 506 -4.06 10.56 8.51
CA PHE A 506 -4.13 10.78 7.06
C PHE A 506 -3.66 9.55 6.27
N ASN A 507 -2.69 8.79 6.78
CA ASN A 507 -2.06 7.71 6.04
C ASN A 507 -2.95 6.48 5.92
N TRP A 508 -3.38 5.94 7.07
CA TRP A 508 -4.06 4.66 7.18
C TRP A 508 -5.40 4.66 6.39
N GLN A 509 -6.29 5.63 6.66
CA GLN A 509 -7.55 5.97 5.98
C GLN A 509 -7.44 6.24 4.47
N HIS A 510 -6.26 6.52 3.93
CA HIS A 510 -6.05 6.87 2.52
C HIS A 510 -5.05 5.95 1.82
N ARG A 511 -4.73 4.81 2.44
CA ARG A 511 -3.86 3.77 1.89
C ARG A 511 -4.45 3.07 0.66
N ASN A 512 -5.78 2.96 0.59
CA ASN A 512 -6.49 2.24 -0.46
C ASN A 512 -7.65 3.06 -1.09
N PRO A 513 -7.40 4.22 -1.72
CA PRO A 513 -8.45 5.10 -2.27
C PRO A 513 -9.26 4.48 -3.42
N GLU A 514 -8.85 3.31 -3.93
CA GLU A 514 -9.55 2.49 -4.92
C GLU A 514 -10.97 2.11 -4.48
N PHE A 515 -11.26 2.09 -3.17
CA PHE A 515 -12.63 1.83 -2.68
C PHE A 515 -13.64 2.78 -3.33
N ALA A 516 -13.27 4.04 -3.56
CA ALA A 516 -14.16 5.03 -4.17
C ALA A 516 -14.50 4.65 -5.63
N TRP A 517 -13.54 4.12 -6.37
CA TRP A 517 -13.77 3.58 -7.71
C TRP A 517 -14.63 2.31 -7.67
N MET A 518 -14.37 1.39 -6.74
CA MET A 518 -15.12 0.13 -6.60
C MET A 518 -16.60 0.35 -6.25
N LEU A 519 -16.89 1.28 -5.33
CA LEU A 519 -18.27 1.61 -4.94
C LEU A 519 -19.03 2.25 -6.11
N ALA A 520 -18.37 3.13 -6.87
CA ALA A 520 -18.93 3.76 -8.06
C ALA A 520 -19.19 2.79 -9.24
N GLN A 521 -18.62 1.58 -9.23
CA GLN A 521 -18.96 0.57 -10.24
C GLN A 521 -20.38 0.05 -10.02
N SER A 522 -21.25 0.26 -11.01
CA SER A 522 -22.61 -0.28 -11.04
C SER A 522 -22.61 -1.80 -11.21
N GLY A 523 -23.54 -2.48 -10.54
CA GLY A 523 -23.54 -3.95 -10.40
C GLY A 523 -23.92 -4.76 -11.63
N THR A 524 -23.89 -4.19 -12.84
CA THR A 524 -24.33 -4.84 -14.08
C THR A 524 -23.21 -5.21 -15.05
N ARG A 525 -21.96 -4.79 -14.81
CA ARG A 525 -20.82 -5.30 -15.58
C ARG A 525 -20.38 -6.66 -15.05
N SER A 526 -20.74 -7.73 -15.76
CA SER A 526 -19.94 -8.96 -15.71
C SER A 526 -18.49 -8.60 -16.01
N ILE A 527 -17.53 -9.06 -15.19
CA ILE A 527 -16.10 -8.83 -15.41
C ILE A 527 -15.65 -9.69 -16.60
N ARG A 528 -15.99 -9.26 -17.82
CA ARG A 528 -15.32 -9.74 -19.03
C ARG A 528 -13.94 -9.13 -19.05
N ARG A 529 -12.91 -9.98 -19.08
CA ARG A 529 -11.57 -9.57 -19.50
C ARG A 529 -11.71 -8.84 -20.84
N ASN A 530 -11.21 -7.60 -20.92
CA ASN A 530 -10.76 -7.11 -22.22
C ASN A 530 -9.66 -8.08 -22.67
N GLY A 531 -9.81 -8.63 -23.87
CA GLY A 531 -9.21 -9.90 -24.26
C GLY A 531 -7.69 -9.90 -24.35
N SER A 532 -7.02 -10.13 -23.24
CA SER A 532 -5.65 -10.62 -23.17
C SER A 532 -5.54 -11.55 -21.96
N SER A 533 -5.79 -12.84 -22.16
CA SER A 533 -5.25 -13.84 -21.23
C SER A 533 -3.73 -13.70 -21.23
N PRO A 534 -3.06 -13.76 -20.07
CA PRO A 534 -1.61 -13.91 -20.08
C PRO A 534 -1.28 -15.16 -20.88
N LEU A 535 -0.43 -14.99 -21.91
CA LEU A 535 0.11 -16.13 -22.64
C LEU A 535 0.77 -17.05 -21.62
N ALA A 536 0.49 -18.35 -21.71
CA ALA A 536 1.18 -19.33 -20.89
C ALA A 536 2.70 -19.12 -21.03
N PRO A 537 3.48 -19.21 -19.94
CA PRO A 537 4.92 -19.00 -20.02
C PRO A 537 5.52 -19.91 -21.10
N PRO A 538 6.51 -19.43 -21.88
CA PRO A 538 7.04 -20.20 -23.00
C PRO A 538 7.50 -21.57 -22.50
N ARG A 539 6.90 -22.63 -23.06
CA ARG A 539 7.37 -23.99 -22.81
C ARG A 539 8.84 -24.04 -23.19
N ALA A 540 9.71 -24.24 -22.20
CA ALA A 540 11.11 -24.54 -22.46
C ALA A 540 11.18 -25.79 -23.34
N SER A 541 11.62 -25.61 -24.59
CA SER A 541 11.90 -26.72 -25.50
C SER A 541 13.04 -27.53 -24.90
N GLY A 542 12.74 -28.74 -24.44
CA GLY A 542 13.66 -29.51 -23.64
C GLY A 542 14.85 -30.07 -24.43
N SER A 543 15.98 -30.19 -23.75
CA SER A 543 16.97 -31.25 -23.98
C SER A 543 16.96 -32.13 -22.73
N GLY A 544 16.35 -33.31 -22.83
CA GLY A 544 16.22 -34.22 -21.69
C GLY A 544 17.56 -34.89 -21.36
N HIS A 545 17.91 -34.92 -20.07
CA HIS A 545 18.75 -35.95 -19.47
C HIS A 545 18.08 -36.38 -18.16
N ALA A 546 17.87 -37.68 -17.98
CA ALA A 546 17.20 -38.21 -16.79
C ALA A 546 18.17 -38.25 -15.61
N ALA A 547 17.76 -37.69 -14.48
CA ALA A 547 18.45 -37.83 -13.19
C ALA A 547 17.51 -38.49 -12.18
N ALA A 548 17.99 -39.54 -11.52
CA ALA A 548 17.22 -40.33 -10.57
C ALA A 548 16.91 -39.55 -9.27
N PRO A 549 15.81 -39.85 -8.56
CA PRO A 549 15.46 -39.16 -7.32
C PRO A 549 16.43 -39.52 -6.17
N PRO A 550 16.88 -38.54 -5.37
CA PRO A 550 17.66 -38.82 -4.17
C PRO A 550 16.77 -39.46 -3.07
N PRO A 551 17.34 -40.29 -2.18
CA PRO A 551 16.57 -41.04 -1.20
C PRO A 551 16.03 -40.18 -0.05
N ARG A 552 14.91 -40.61 0.53
CA ARG A 552 14.36 -40.06 1.79
C ARG A 552 15.35 -40.24 2.93
N ALA A 553 15.76 -39.14 3.57
CA ALA A 553 16.44 -39.18 4.85
C ALA A 553 15.42 -39.22 6.01
N THR A 554 15.44 -40.30 6.79
CA THR A 554 14.72 -40.44 8.05
C THR A 554 15.42 -39.65 9.16
N MET A 555 14.66 -38.85 9.92
CA MET A 555 15.14 -38.22 11.16
C MET A 555 15.02 -39.21 12.34
N PRO A 556 16.10 -39.51 13.07
CA PRO A 556 16.00 -40.10 14.41
C PRO A 556 15.86 -39.00 15.48
N ALA A 557 15.23 -39.35 16.60
CA ALA A 557 15.06 -38.48 17.76
C ALA A 557 16.21 -38.62 18.78
N THR A 558 16.09 -37.85 19.87
CA THR A 558 16.75 -37.98 21.20
C THR A 558 18.02 -37.17 21.53
N ALA A 559 17.82 -36.23 22.46
CA ALA A 559 18.43 -36.17 23.80
C ALA A 559 19.85 -35.59 24.05
N SER A 560 19.83 -34.47 24.78
CA SER A 560 20.53 -34.21 26.06
C SER A 560 22.07 -34.07 26.16
N ASN A 561 22.45 -32.86 26.60
CA ASN A 561 23.35 -32.53 27.74
C ASN A 561 24.88 -32.75 27.70
N ALA A 562 25.53 -31.88 28.49
CA ALA A 562 26.81 -32.03 29.20
C ALA A 562 28.14 -31.86 28.42
N SER A 563 28.55 -30.59 28.32
CA SER A 563 29.86 -30.07 28.78
C SER A 563 30.98 -31.05 29.23
N ALA A 564 32.19 -30.91 28.64
CA ALA A 564 33.42 -30.39 29.30
C ALA A 564 34.76 -31.06 28.91
N ALA A 565 35.81 -30.22 28.90
CA ALA A 565 37.22 -30.47 29.25
C ALA A 565 38.26 -31.00 28.22
N ALA A 566 39.18 -30.10 27.81
CA ALA A 566 40.67 -30.22 27.82
C ALA A 566 41.25 -28.84 27.36
N GLN A 567 42.10 -28.10 28.09
CA GLN A 567 43.51 -28.33 28.49
C GLN A 567 44.49 -28.33 27.28
N SER A 568 45.65 -27.62 27.25
CA SER A 568 46.37 -26.86 28.30
C SER A 568 47.51 -25.94 27.74
N LEU A 569 48.06 -25.04 28.60
CA LEU A 569 49.45 -24.46 28.61
C LEU A 569 49.93 -23.62 27.39
N ALA A 570 50.76 -22.56 27.50
CA ALA A 570 51.38 -21.76 28.58
C ALA A 570 51.83 -20.38 27.98
N GLY A 571 52.31 -19.34 28.69
CA GLY A 571 52.45 -19.07 30.13
C GLY A 571 53.64 -18.13 30.47
N ALA A 572 53.42 -16.81 30.59
CA ALA A 572 54.45 -15.80 30.94
C ALA A 572 53.92 -14.72 31.91
N ARG A 573 54.79 -14.15 32.78
CA ARG A 573 54.43 -13.17 33.84
C ARG A 573 54.79 -11.73 33.48
N ALA A 574 53.92 -10.77 33.86
CA ALA A 574 54.24 -9.35 34.00
C ALA A 574 53.35 -8.68 35.10
N ALA A 575 53.72 -7.45 35.51
CA ALA A 575 53.29 -6.75 36.74
C ALA A 575 51.79 -6.34 36.83
N PRO A 576 51.26 -6.01 38.05
CA PRO A 576 49.84 -5.78 38.26
C PRO A 576 49.37 -4.35 37.88
N GLY A 577 48.40 -4.27 36.98
CA GLY A 577 47.60 -3.06 36.73
C GLY A 577 46.34 -2.96 37.62
N PRO A 578 45.71 -1.77 37.73
CA PRO A 578 44.60 -1.55 38.66
C PRO A 578 43.33 -2.30 38.25
N ARG A 579 42.58 -2.79 39.26
CA ARG A 579 41.30 -3.50 39.08
C ARG A 579 40.27 -2.60 38.39
N ARG A 580 39.84 -2.97 37.17
CA ARG A 580 38.55 -2.51 36.62
C ARG A 580 37.42 -3.25 37.30
N ALA A 581 36.35 -2.53 37.66
CA ALA A 581 35.09 -3.12 38.12
C ALA A 581 34.45 -3.97 37.01
N PRO A 582 33.68 -5.03 37.34
CA PRO A 582 33.03 -5.87 36.34
C PRO A 582 31.95 -5.07 35.60
N GLN A 583 32.04 -5.02 34.28
CA GLN A 583 30.93 -4.57 33.44
C GLN A 583 29.81 -5.61 33.47
N SER A 584 28.69 -5.27 34.08
CA SER A 584 27.46 -6.05 33.98
C SER A 584 26.94 -6.00 32.54
N ARG A 585 26.91 -7.15 31.85
CA ARG A 585 26.18 -7.29 30.59
C ARG A 585 24.68 -7.28 30.89
N VAL A 586 24.04 -6.13 30.70
CA VAL A 586 22.58 -6.05 30.69
C VAL A 586 22.08 -6.64 29.36
N SER A 587 21.40 -7.78 29.44
CA SER A 587 20.67 -8.36 28.30
C SER A 587 19.33 -7.63 28.18
N ILE A 588 19.16 -6.87 27.10
CA ILE A 588 17.86 -6.26 26.77
C ILE A 588 17.03 -7.33 26.07
N THR A 589 16.00 -7.83 26.75
CA THR A 589 15.01 -8.77 26.18
C THR A 589 13.79 -8.01 25.65
N PRO A 590 12.96 -8.60 24.76
CA PRO A 590 11.73 -7.97 24.28
C PRO A 590 10.81 -7.49 25.42
N ALA A 591 10.72 -8.25 26.51
CA ALA A 591 9.97 -7.86 27.70
C ALA A 591 10.46 -6.55 28.35
N VAL A 592 11.77 -6.28 28.35
CA VAL A 592 12.34 -5.01 28.84
C VAL A 592 11.95 -3.84 27.94
N VAL A 593 11.84 -4.06 26.62
CA VAL A 593 11.41 -3.04 25.64
C VAL A 593 9.91 -2.75 25.78
N VAL A 594 9.08 -3.78 25.94
CA VAL A 594 7.62 -3.63 26.20
C VAL A 594 7.37 -2.94 27.54
N PHE A 595 8.13 -3.28 28.59
CA PHE A 595 8.07 -2.59 29.88
C PHE A 595 8.44 -1.11 29.75
N TRP A 596 9.49 -0.78 29.00
CA TRP A 596 9.88 0.61 28.73
C TRP A 596 8.82 1.40 27.95
N HIS A 597 8.17 0.78 26.96
CA HIS A 597 7.06 1.42 26.25
C HIS A 597 5.83 1.65 27.15
N ARG A 598 5.44 0.66 27.97
CA ARG A 598 4.34 0.83 28.93
C ARG A 598 4.65 1.88 29.99
N LEU A 599 5.87 1.91 30.54
CA LEU A 599 6.32 2.90 31.50
C LEU A 599 6.34 4.32 30.91
N ARG A 600 6.81 4.46 29.66
CA ARG A 600 6.80 5.75 28.95
C ARG A 600 5.38 6.25 28.69
N ASN A 601 4.50 5.39 28.16
CA ASN A 601 3.09 5.75 27.94
C ASN A 601 2.36 6.12 29.24
N TRP A 602 2.72 5.50 30.37
CA TRP A 602 2.19 5.84 31.69
C TRP A 602 2.69 7.22 32.18
N ILE A 603 3.97 7.53 32.01
CA ILE A 603 4.55 8.86 32.33
C ILE A 603 3.96 9.96 31.43
N ASP A 604 3.81 9.68 30.13
CA ASP A 604 3.18 10.60 29.16
C ASP A 604 1.67 10.78 29.45
N GLY A 605 1.01 9.79 30.06
CA GLY A 605 -0.37 9.88 30.55
C GLY A 605 -0.53 10.68 31.85
N LEU A 606 0.45 10.58 32.77
CA LEU A 606 0.46 11.35 34.02
C LEU A 606 0.68 12.85 33.79
N THR A 607 1.41 13.23 32.74
CA THR A 607 1.75 14.63 32.41
C THR A 607 0.69 15.36 31.60
N ARG A 608 -0.42 14.70 31.20
CA ARG A 608 -1.51 15.28 30.38
C ARG A 608 -2.85 15.45 31.09
N ARG A 609 -2.90 15.42 32.43
CA ARG A 609 -4.12 15.67 33.23
C ARG A 609 -4.21 17.08 33.85
N SER A 610 -4.03 18.13 33.05
CA SER A 610 -4.52 19.48 33.36
C SER A 610 -4.39 20.43 32.17
N ALA A 611 -5.51 20.70 31.46
CA ALA A 611 -5.83 21.89 30.64
C ALA A 611 -6.75 21.55 29.45
N ALA A 612 -8.04 21.26 29.70
CA ALA A 612 -9.10 21.23 28.69
C ALA A 612 -10.52 21.20 29.33
N VAL A 613 -10.78 22.12 30.26
CA VAL A 613 -12.14 22.50 30.68
C VAL A 613 -12.14 24.04 30.77
N GLU A 614 -13.24 24.66 30.34
CA GLU A 614 -13.46 26.12 30.15
C GLU A 614 -12.74 26.75 28.94
N GLY A 615 -13.53 27.25 27.96
CA GLY A 615 -13.01 27.87 26.74
C GLY A 615 -13.99 27.98 25.55
N ASP A 616 -15.24 28.40 25.79
CA ASP A 616 -16.25 28.96 24.86
C ASP A 616 -16.35 28.56 23.35
N ARG A 617 -17.59 28.17 23.00
CA ARG A 617 -18.27 28.25 21.67
C ARG A 617 -17.84 27.34 20.52
#